data_AF-Q0RC50-F1
#
_entry.id   AF-Q0RC50-F1
#
_cell.length_a   1.000
_cell.length_b   1.000
_cell.length_c   1.000
_cell.angle_alpha   90.00
_cell.angle_beta   90.00
_cell.angle_gamma   90.00
#
_symmetry.space_group_name_H-M   'P 1'
#
loop_
_entity.id
_entity.type
_entity.pdbx_description
1 polymer ?
#
loop_
_entity_poly.entity_id
_entity_poly.type
_entity_poly.pdbx_seq_one_letter_code
_entity_poly.pdbx_strand_id
1 'polypeptide(L)'
;MTADDQSLGRPGLIAPTTPARIVVGQDLAGMLEAFVSRLAPRLFALVEITPERRKDPVVAWGLQFDDQVHVVSCDGQLRGSFSSPDRALWLFSYRGTEVRLVWCTPADRRHHHPPRRRTIRRSR
;
A
#
# COMPACT_ATOMS: atom_id res chain seq x y z
N MET A 1 -3.95 -5.21 -86.41
CA MET A 1 -5.20 -5.47 -85.66
C MET A 1 -5.03 -6.76 -84.87
N THR A 2 -4.34 -6.67 -83.74
CA THR A 2 -4.42 -7.58 -82.59
C THR A 2 -3.75 -6.82 -81.44
N ALA A 3 -4.57 -6.40 -80.47
CA ALA A 3 -4.20 -5.69 -79.25
C ALA A 3 -3.21 -6.53 -78.42
N ASP A 4 -2.08 -6.01 -77.93
CA ASP A 4 -1.90 -5.03 -76.85
C ASP A 4 -2.62 -5.35 -75.53
N ASP A 5 -1.76 -5.62 -74.55
CA ASP A 5 -1.84 -5.24 -73.14
C ASP A 5 -2.97 -5.83 -72.26
N GLN A 6 -2.56 -6.69 -71.32
CA GLN A 6 -2.92 -6.50 -69.91
C GLN A 6 -2.07 -7.39 -68.99
N SER A 7 -0.96 -6.79 -68.54
CA SER A 7 -0.33 -7.13 -67.27
C SER A 7 -1.21 -6.60 -66.13
N LEU A 8 -1.98 -7.48 -65.48
CA LEU A 8 -2.76 -7.13 -64.28
C LEU A 8 -2.08 -7.73 -63.06
N GLY A 9 -1.36 -6.87 -62.35
CA GLY A 9 -0.72 -7.15 -61.07
C GLY A 9 -1.72 -7.69 -60.05
N ARG A 10 -1.31 -8.75 -59.36
CA ARG A 10 -2.00 -9.24 -58.18
C ARG A 10 -2.02 -8.13 -57.11
N PRO A 11 -3.17 -7.66 -56.62
CA PRO A 11 -3.22 -6.80 -55.45
C PRO A 11 -2.74 -7.61 -54.25
N GLY A 12 -1.69 -7.13 -53.60
CA GLY A 12 -1.18 -7.66 -52.35
C GLY A 12 -2.32 -7.72 -51.34
N LEU A 13 -2.58 -8.93 -50.85
CA LEU A 13 -3.51 -9.18 -49.77
C LEU A 13 -2.98 -8.44 -48.54
N ILE A 14 -3.54 -7.27 -48.26
CA ILE A 14 -3.41 -6.60 -46.98
C ILE A 14 -3.88 -7.59 -45.92
N ALA A 15 -2.91 -8.21 -45.23
CA ALA A 15 -3.20 -9.04 -44.08
C ALA A 15 -4.05 -8.20 -43.11
N PRO A 16 -5.10 -8.78 -42.49
CA PRO A 16 -5.78 -8.06 -41.43
C PRO A 16 -4.75 -7.75 -40.35
N THR A 17 -4.43 -6.47 -40.19
CA THR A 17 -3.69 -5.99 -39.02
C THR A 17 -4.56 -6.36 -37.84
N THR A 18 -4.27 -7.48 -37.20
CA THR A 18 -4.85 -7.84 -35.90
C THR A 18 -4.69 -6.59 -35.04
N PRO A 19 -5.77 -5.91 -34.64
CA PRO A 19 -5.61 -4.78 -33.74
C PRO A 19 -4.93 -5.36 -32.52
N ALA A 20 -3.77 -4.79 -32.17
CA ALA A 20 -3.07 -5.13 -30.95
C ALA A 20 -4.14 -5.13 -29.84
N ARG A 21 -4.44 -6.30 -29.30
CA ARG A 21 -5.29 -6.41 -28.12
C ARG A 21 -4.52 -5.67 -27.04
N ILE A 22 -4.83 -4.39 -26.84
CA ILE A 22 -4.47 -3.69 -25.63
C ILE A 22 -5.14 -4.52 -24.54
N VAL A 23 -4.35 -5.27 -23.78
CA VAL A 23 -4.82 -6.02 -22.62
C VAL A 23 -5.06 -4.97 -21.54
N VAL A 24 -6.19 -4.26 -21.64
CA VAL A 24 -6.57 -3.12 -20.77
C VAL A 24 -6.53 -3.47 -19.28
N GLY A 25 -6.58 -4.76 -18.92
CA GLY A 25 -6.61 -5.22 -17.54
C GLY A 25 -5.29 -5.19 -16.76
N GLN A 26 -4.13 -5.44 -17.39
CA GLN A 26 -2.84 -5.46 -16.67
C GLN A 26 -2.23 -4.07 -16.51
N ASP A 27 -2.44 -3.19 -17.49
CA ASP A 27 -1.99 -1.80 -17.45
C ASP A 27 -2.76 -1.00 -16.39
N LEU A 28 -4.08 -1.20 -16.32
CA LEU A 28 -4.92 -0.53 -15.33
C LEU A 28 -4.55 -0.92 -13.89
N ALA A 29 -4.36 -2.22 -13.61
CA ALA A 29 -4.04 -2.68 -12.26
C ALA A 29 -2.70 -2.10 -11.76
N GLY A 30 -1.65 -2.18 -12.58
CA GLY A 30 -0.34 -1.61 -12.24
C GLY A 30 -0.39 -0.08 -12.08
N MET A 31 -1.16 0.62 -12.92
CA MET A 31 -1.37 2.06 -12.82
C MET A 31 -2.09 2.45 -11.53
N LEU A 32 -3.13 1.72 -11.15
CA LEU A 32 -3.86 1.93 -9.89
C LEU A 32 -2.97 1.65 -8.68
N GLU A 33 -2.15 0.58 -8.70
CA GLU A 33 -1.20 0.28 -7.64
C GLU A 33 -0.14 1.36 -7.47
N ALA A 34 0.39 1.90 -8.57
CA ALA A 34 1.33 3.01 -8.55
C ALA A 34 0.68 4.29 -7.99
N PHE A 35 -0.56 4.56 -8.38
CA PHE A 35 -1.32 5.71 -7.88
C PHE A 35 -1.60 5.61 -6.38
N VAL A 36 -2.10 4.47 -5.92
CA VAL A 36 -2.37 4.21 -4.50
C VAL A 36 -1.08 4.27 -3.69
N SER A 37 0.00 3.66 -4.17
CA SER A 37 1.28 3.67 -3.46
C SER A 37 1.87 5.07 -3.34
N ARG A 38 1.66 5.93 -4.35
CA ARG A 38 2.10 7.34 -4.32
C ARG A 38 1.27 8.21 -3.39
N LEU A 39 -0.02 7.92 -3.24
CA LEU A 39 -0.95 8.71 -2.43
C LEU A 39 -1.26 8.10 -1.06
N ALA A 40 -0.66 6.96 -0.74
CA ALA A 40 -0.91 6.25 0.50
C ALA A 40 -0.49 7.14 1.68
N PRO A 41 -1.40 7.41 2.64
CA PRO A 41 -1.03 8.14 3.84
C PRO A 41 0.00 7.34 4.64
N ARG A 42 0.90 8.07 5.31
CA ARG A 42 1.89 7.43 6.19
C ARG A 42 1.19 6.99 7.47
N LEU A 43 1.28 5.70 7.78
CA LEU A 43 0.76 5.13 9.02
C LEU A 43 1.75 5.38 10.17
N PHE A 44 1.22 5.77 11.33
CA PHE A 44 1.98 5.82 12.58
C PHE A 44 1.12 5.31 13.75
N ALA A 45 1.80 5.00 14.85
CA ALA A 45 1.20 4.64 16.12
C ALA A 45 1.62 5.64 17.19
N LEU A 46 0.70 5.86 18.14
CA LEU A 46 0.99 6.51 19.41
C LEU A 46 1.16 5.40 20.46
N VAL A 47 2.34 5.35 21.08
CA VAL A 47 2.76 4.26 21.96
C VAL A 47 3.01 4.82 23.36
N GLU A 48 2.27 4.32 24.35
CA GLU A 48 2.49 4.56 25.77
C GLU A 48 3.77 3.85 26.22
N ILE A 49 4.69 4.60 26.83
CA ILE A 49 6.01 4.08 27.24
C ILE A 49 5.94 3.40 28.60
N THR A 50 4.94 3.76 29.43
CA THR A 50 4.79 3.26 30.79
C THR A 50 4.41 1.76 30.79
N PRO A 51 5.35 0.85 31.13
CA PRO A 51 5.14 -0.58 30.96
C PRO A 51 4.07 -1.17 31.90
N GLU A 52 3.74 -0.50 33.00
CA GLU A 52 2.87 -1.06 34.04
C GLU A 52 1.36 -0.86 33.78
N ARG A 53 0.97 -0.03 32.80
CA ARG A 53 -0.44 0.36 32.63
C ARG A 53 -1.24 -0.50 31.63
N ARG A 54 -0.61 -1.13 30.63
CA ARG A 54 -1.32 -1.89 29.59
C ARG A 54 -0.57 -3.11 29.06
N LYS A 55 -1.35 -4.11 28.63
CA LYS A 55 -0.88 -5.31 27.90
C LYS A 55 -0.42 -4.99 26.47
N ASP A 56 -0.99 -3.95 25.87
CA ASP A 56 -0.59 -3.41 24.56
C ASP A 56 -0.26 -1.92 24.73
N PRO A 57 0.96 -1.49 24.40
CA PRO A 57 1.37 -0.10 24.58
C PRO A 57 0.78 0.83 23.50
N VAL A 58 0.17 0.32 22.42
CA VAL A 58 -0.42 1.18 21.39
C VAL A 58 -1.75 1.76 21.86
N VAL A 59 -1.78 3.09 22.06
CA VAL A 59 -2.99 3.81 22.53
C VAL A 59 -3.82 4.36 21.38
N ALA A 60 -3.20 4.63 20.23
CA ALA A 60 -3.91 5.10 19.04
C ALA A 60 -3.12 4.84 17.75
N TRP A 61 -3.85 4.82 16.65
CA TRP A 61 -3.32 4.75 15.29
C TRP A 61 -3.62 6.03 14.54
N GLY A 62 -2.68 6.46 13.70
CA GLY A 62 -2.80 7.68 12.91
C GLY A 62 -2.41 7.50 11.45
N LEU A 63 -3.11 8.20 10.58
CA LEU A 63 -2.82 8.34 9.16
C LEU A 63 -2.45 9.78 8.85
N GLN A 64 -1.24 10.02 8.38
CA GLN A 64 -0.79 11.31 7.86
C GLN A 64 -1.04 11.38 6.35
N PHE A 65 -1.93 12.27 5.95
CA PHE A 65 -2.07 12.77 4.60
C PHE A 65 -1.19 14.01 4.41
N ASP A 66 -1.06 14.55 3.20
CA ASP A 66 -0.20 15.70 2.96
C ASP A 66 -0.65 16.97 3.71
N ASP A 67 -1.95 17.12 3.95
CA ASP A 67 -2.59 18.31 4.51
C ASP A 67 -3.17 18.11 5.91
N GLN A 68 -3.37 16.86 6.34
CA GLN A 68 -4.05 16.56 7.59
C GLN A 68 -3.66 15.21 8.18
N VAL A 69 -4.00 15.02 9.44
CA VAL A 69 -3.80 13.78 10.18
C VAL A 69 -5.12 13.29 10.72
N HIS A 70 -5.42 12.02 10.54
CA HIS A 70 -6.56 11.36 11.18
C HIS A 70 -6.07 10.39 12.23
N VAL A 71 -6.62 10.46 13.44
CA VAL A 71 -6.25 9.56 14.55
C VAL A 71 -7.47 8.87 15.12
N VAL A 72 -7.30 7.59 15.44
CA VAL A 72 -8.29 6.74 16.11
C VAL A 72 -7.63 6.09 17.32
N SER A 73 -8.19 6.30 18.51
CA SER A 73 -7.72 5.61 19.72
C SER A 73 -8.17 4.15 19.73
N CYS A 74 -7.36 3.27 20.32
CA CYS A 74 -7.65 1.84 20.40
C CYS A 74 -8.87 1.52 21.29
N ASP A 75 -9.19 2.41 22.23
CA ASP A 75 -10.42 2.32 23.05
C ASP A 75 -11.67 2.87 22.34
N GLY A 76 -11.51 3.41 21.12
CA GLY A 76 -12.58 3.99 20.31
C GLY A 76 -13.12 5.33 20.81
N GLN A 77 -12.64 5.86 21.94
CA GLN A 77 -13.17 7.07 22.58
C GLN A 77 -12.75 8.37 21.87
N LEU A 78 -11.67 8.33 21.08
CA LEU A 78 -11.18 9.47 20.34
C LEU A 78 -11.06 9.12 18.85
N ARG A 79 -11.75 9.90 18.03
CA ARG A 79 -11.61 9.92 16.58
C ARG A 79 -11.61 11.39 16.14
N GLY A 80 -10.60 11.80 15.39
CA GLY A 80 -10.51 13.20 14.99
C GLY A 80 -9.44 13.48 13.97
N SER A 81 -9.55 14.66 13.36
CA SER A 81 -8.57 15.23 12.46
C SER A 81 -7.70 16.28 13.18
N PHE A 82 -6.44 16.35 12.79
CA PHE A 82 -5.43 17.23 13.35
C PHE A 82 -4.62 17.85 12.21
N SER A 83 -4.07 19.04 12.45
CA SER A 83 -3.20 19.72 11.48
C SER A 83 -1.80 19.09 11.38
N SER A 84 -1.38 18.33 12.38
CA SER A 84 -0.09 17.63 12.39
C SER A 84 -0.08 16.46 13.37
N PRO A 85 0.89 15.52 13.25
CA PRO A 85 1.03 14.42 14.20
C PRO A 85 1.45 14.92 15.58
N ASP A 86 2.25 15.98 15.66
CA ASP A 86 2.66 16.60 16.92
C ASP A 86 1.47 17.15 17.69
N ARG A 87 0.46 17.68 16.99
CA ARG A 87 -0.78 18.16 17.60
C ARG A 87 -1.59 17.00 18.19
N ALA A 88 -1.63 15.87 17.49
CA ALA A 88 -2.24 14.65 18.01
C ALA A 88 -1.45 14.13 19.22
N LEU A 89 -0.13 14.00 19.12
CA LEU A 89 0.73 13.58 20.22
C LEU A 89 0.52 14.43 21.46
N TRP A 90 0.52 15.76 21.33
CA TRP A 90 0.28 16.70 22.42
C TRP A 90 -1.04 16.44 23.15
N LEU A 91 -2.12 16.17 22.41
CA LEU A 91 -3.42 15.86 23.00
C LEU A 91 -3.39 14.56 23.82
N PHE A 92 -2.71 13.53 23.34
CA PHE A 92 -2.57 12.27 24.05
C PHE A 92 -1.65 12.38 25.27
N SER A 93 -0.57 13.17 25.18
CA SER A 93 0.30 13.47 26.30
C SER A 93 -0.41 14.25 27.40
N TYR A 94 -1.33 15.17 27.05
CA TYR A 94 -2.12 15.93 28.02
C TYR A 94 -3.04 15.04 28.89
N ARG A 95 -3.39 13.84 28.43
CA ARG A 95 -4.20 12.89 29.21
C ARG A 95 -3.43 12.17 30.32
N GLY A 96 -2.21 12.61 30.63
CA GLY A 96 -1.40 12.07 31.72
C GLY A 96 -0.64 10.79 31.34
N THR A 97 -0.46 10.54 30.05
CA THR A 97 0.28 9.39 29.53
C THR A 97 1.55 9.86 28.84
N GLU A 98 2.68 9.25 29.16
CA GLU A 98 3.90 9.46 28.39
C GLU A 98 3.80 8.65 27.09
N VAL A 99 3.62 9.34 25.98
CA VAL A 99 3.36 8.75 24.66
C VAL A 99 4.47 9.15 23.70
N ARG A 100 4.86 8.24 22.80
CA ARG A 100 5.72 8.52 21.66
C ARG A 100 5.01 8.23 20.35
N LEU A 101 5.33 9.05 19.35
CA LEU A 101 4.95 8.81 17.98
C LEU A 101 5.97 7.88 17.31
N VAL A 102 5.48 6.80 16.70
CA VAL A 102 6.29 5.82 15.99
C VAL A 102 5.73 5.61 14.59
N TRP A 103 6.52 5.91 13.56
CA TRP A 103 6.13 5.68 12.17
C TRP A 103 6.18 4.20 11.83
N CYS A 104 5.14 3.69 11.17
CA CYS A 104 5.14 2.34 10.65
C CYS A 104 5.89 2.31 9.34
N THR A 105 7.02 1.62 9.32
CA THR A 105 7.65 1.24 8.07
C THR A 105 6.76 0.17 7.43
N PRO A 106 6.31 0.33 6.17
CA PRO A 106 5.61 -0.76 5.49
C PRO A 106 6.53 -1.97 5.54
N ALA A 107 6.05 -3.06 6.15
CA ALA A 107 6.83 -4.29 6.22
C ALA A 107 7.19 -4.67 4.79
N ASP A 108 8.47 -4.89 4.52
CA ASP A 108 8.89 -5.49 3.28
C ASP A 108 8.15 -6.83 3.21
N ARG A 109 7.15 -6.95 2.32
CA ARG A 109 6.34 -8.16 2.14
C ARG A 109 7.18 -9.32 1.56
N ARG A 110 8.51 -9.25 1.65
CA ARG A 110 9.43 -10.34 1.40
C ARG A 110 9.30 -11.36 2.53
N HIS A 111 8.34 -12.25 2.34
CA HIS A 111 8.30 -13.59 2.91
C HIS A 111 8.64 -13.68 4.40
N HIS A 112 7.66 -13.38 5.24
CA HIS A 112 7.63 -14.01 6.56
C HIS A 112 7.34 -15.51 6.36
N HIS A 113 8.33 -16.28 5.91
CA HIS A 113 8.30 -17.73 6.00
C HIS A 113 8.50 -18.03 7.49
N PRO A 114 7.52 -18.66 8.17
CA PRO A 114 7.75 -19.09 9.54
C PRO A 114 8.95 -20.04 9.51
N PRO A 115 9.93 -19.91 10.43
CA PRO A 115 11.06 -20.83 10.47
C PRO A 115 10.50 -22.25 10.59
N ARG A 116 10.74 -23.09 9.58
CA ARG A 116 10.42 -24.53 9.63
C ARG A 116 11.07 -25.08 10.89
N ARG A 117 10.26 -25.38 11.92
CA ARG A 117 10.69 -26.09 13.12
C ARG A 117 11.40 -27.37 12.65
N ARG A 118 12.73 -27.39 12.71
CA ARG A 118 13.51 -28.60 12.50
C ARG A 118 13.27 -29.47 13.71
N THR A 119 12.24 -30.31 13.67
CA THR A 119 12.07 -31.39 14.63
C THR A 119 13.26 -32.31 14.50
N ILE A 120 14.26 -32.11 15.35
CA ILE A 120 15.33 -33.06 15.57
C ILE A 120 14.66 -34.29 16.20
N ARG A 121 14.34 -35.29 15.36
CA ARG A 121 14.07 -36.64 15.85
C ARG A 121 15.37 -37.13 16.49
N ARG A 122 15.44 -37.12 17.82
CA ARG A 122 16.43 -37.89 18.57
C ARG A 122 16.02 -39.35 18.44
N SER A 123 16.77 -40.11 17.64
CA SER A 123 16.73 -41.57 17.60
C SER A 123 17.25 -42.12 18.93
N ARG A 124 16.52 -43.12 19.46
CA ARG A 124 16.89 -43.94 20.62
C ARG A 124 18.04 -44.87 20.28
#